data_AF-A0A192H4Q6-F1
#
_entry.id   AF-A0A192H4Q6-F1
#
_cell.length_a   1.000
_cell.length_b   1.000
_cell.length_c   1.000
_cell.angle_alpha   90.00
_cell.angle_beta   90.00
_cell.angle_gamma   90.00
#
_symmetry.space_group_name_H-M   'P 1'
#
loop_
_entity.id
_entity.type
_entity.pdbx_description
1 polymer ?
#
loop_
_entity_poly.entity_id
_entity_poly.type
_entity_poly.pdbx_seq_one_letter_code
_entity_poly.pdbx_strand_id
1 'polypeptide(L)'
;MPTSTFFNLTEAKKQRLLTAAHAEFSRVPLHEASINRIIQQAKISRGSFYQYFSDKMDLFGYDFIQVHKRQQDDFYQTLIAVKGDFFLAIRTFIDKNLIDFTSGSENAYFRNVFLSLSFTESQRLRKVIRNKHPHRQINELIDRTKIKVTDDESLQQLVHLITSACFQTIGRYCQKNAQTEQFDLKTLRQDLLRVLDWLENGVVRKTEGA
;
A
#
# COMPACT_ATOMS: atom_id res chain seq x y z
N MET A 1 2.89 -8.45 11.53
CA MET A 1 1.65 -8.08 12.23
C MET A 1 1.85 -8.16 13.74
N PRO A 2 1.19 -7.29 14.52
CA PRO A 2 1.27 -7.33 15.97
C PRO A 2 0.56 -8.55 16.57
N THR A 3 1.01 -8.98 17.74
CA THR A 3 0.34 -9.96 18.60
C THR A 3 -0.85 -9.36 19.33
N SER A 4 -1.67 -10.19 19.98
CA SER A 4 -2.76 -9.73 20.86
C SER A 4 -2.26 -8.81 21.98
N THR A 5 -1.05 -9.05 22.51
CA THR A 5 -0.44 -8.26 23.57
C THR A 5 -0.24 -6.79 23.16
N PHE A 6 0.11 -6.54 21.90
CA PHE A 6 0.21 -5.17 21.39
C PHE A 6 -1.15 -4.44 21.44
N PHE A 7 -2.24 -5.13 21.12
CA PHE A 7 -3.57 -4.53 21.13
C PHE A 7 -4.08 -4.19 22.54
N ASN A 8 -3.54 -4.85 23.56
CA ASN A 8 -3.82 -4.56 24.98
C ASN A 8 -3.02 -3.37 25.53
N LEU A 9 -2.11 -2.78 24.74
CA LEU A 9 -1.39 -1.59 25.15
C LEU A 9 -2.33 -0.38 25.23
N THR A 10 -2.04 0.52 26.17
CA THR A 10 -2.61 1.86 26.20
C THR A 10 -2.32 2.59 24.89
N GLU A 11 -3.24 3.42 24.42
CA GLU A 11 -3.09 4.14 23.15
C GLU A 11 -1.79 4.97 23.08
N ALA A 12 -1.43 5.63 24.18
CA ALA A 12 -0.18 6.37 24.29
C ALA A 12 1.08 5.50 24.04
N LYS A 13 1.07 4.23 24.47
CA LYS A 13 2.18 3.29 24.23
C LYS A 13 2.21 2.82 22.77
N LYS A 14 1.05 2.52 22.19
CA LYS A 14 0.94 2.16 20.77
C LYS A 14 1.48 3.29 19.91
N GLN A 15 0.97 4.50 20.13
CA GLN A 15 1.35 5.67 19.34
C GLN A 15 2.84 5.97 19.45
N ARG A 16 3.43 5.92 20.66
CA ARG A 16 4.87 6.09 20.83
C ARG A 16 5.70 5.08 20.04
N LEU A 17 5.29 3.81 20.02
CA LEU A 17 5.98 2.77 19.26
C LEU A 17 5.85 2.99 17.76
N LEU A 18 4.64 3.30 17.27
CA LEU A 18 4.40 3.55 15.85
C LEU A 18 5.11 4.83 15.36
N THR A 19 5.08 5.91 16.14
CA THR A 19 5.83 7.14 15.81
C THR A 19 7.34 6.88 15.73
N ALA A 20 7.91 6.10 16.67
CA ALA A 20 9.33 5.73 16.62
C ALA A 20 9.65 4.82 15.41
N ALA A 21 8.74 3.88 15.10
CA ALA A 21 8.88 3.00 13.94
C ALA A 21 8.86 3.80 12.64
N HIS A 22 7.83 4.62 12.44
CA HIS A 22 7.67 5.47 11.27
C HIS A 22 8.87 6.42 11.07
N ALA A 23 9.37 7.02 12.15
CA ALA A 23 10.56 7.87 12.10
C ALA A 23 11.82 7.09 11.63
N GLU A 24 12.01 5.85 12.10
CA GLU A 24 13.15 5.04 11.68
C GLU A 24 13.03 4.57 10.23
N PHE A 25 11.83 4.13 9.81
CA PHE A 25 11.57 3.69 8.43
C PHE A 25 11.58 4.83 7.41
N SER A 26 11.30 6.06 7.84
CA SER A 26 11.49 7.26 7.03
C SER A 26 12.97 7.64 6.90
N ARG A 27 13.78 7.33 7.92
CA ARG A 27 15.21 7.70 7.96
C ARG A 27 16.07 6.80 7.09
N VAL A 28 15.84 5.49 7.10
CA VAL A 28 16.66 4.50 6.39
C VAL A 28 15.81 3.40 5.75
N PRO A 29 16.33 2.74 4.69
CA PRO A 29 15.73 1.53 4.14
C PRO A 29 15.46 0.45 5.19
N LEU A 30 14.48 -0.40 4.93
CA LEU A 30 14.09 -1.47 5.87
C LEU A 30 15.26 -2.35 6.29
N HIS A 31 16.14 -2.72 5.37
CA HIS A 31 17.29 -3.58 5.66
C HIS A 31 18.30 -2.92 6.64
N GLU A 32 18.42 -1.59 6.62
CA GLU A 32 19.26 -0.79 7.54
C GLU A 32 18.53 -0.39 8.84
N ALA A 33 17.20 -0.43 8.87
CA ALA A 33 16.41 -0.04 10.04
C ALA A 33 16.75 -0.87 11.28
N SER A 34 16.91 -0.18 12.43
CA SER A 34 17.36 -0.77 13.69
C SER A 34 16.25 -0.89 14.74
N ILE A 35 15.96 -2.13 15.17
CA ILE A 35 15.05 -2.39 16.30
C ILE A 35 15.55 -1.67 17.57
N ASN A 36 16.87 -1.64 17.82
CA ASN A 36 17.43 -0.99 19.00
C ASN A 36 17.11 0.51 19.04
N ARG A 37 17.17 1.18 17.88
CA ARG A 37 16.86 2.60 17.77
C ARG A 37 15.37 2.85 18.00
N ILE A 38 14.51 2.01 17.42
CA ILE A 38 13.06 2.08 17.61
C ILE A 38 12.68 1.91 19.09
N ILE A 39 13.18 0.87 19.77
CA ILE A 39 12.82 0.61 21.18
C ILE A 39 13.34 1.69 22.14
N GLN A 40 14.50 2.29 21.84
CA GLN A 40 15.05 3.40 22.61
C GLN A 40 14.17 4.65 22.49
N GLN A 41 13.81 5.03 21.26
CA GLN A 41 12.92 6.17 21.02
C GLN A 41 11.52 5.93 21.57
N ALA A 42 10.98 4.72 21.39
CA ALA A 42 9.69 4.31 21.92
C ALA A 42 9.70 4.13 23.44
N LYS A 43 10.87 4.16 24.10
CA LYS A 43 11.10 3.84 25.53
C LYS A 43 10.41 2.54 25.97
N ILE A 44 10.71 1.45 25.27
CA ILE A 44 10.29 0.08 25.61
C ILE A 44 11.52 -0.85 25.68
N SER A 45 11.40 -1.99 26.35
CA SER A 45 12.47 -2.99 26.37
C SER A 45 12.52 -3.82 25.08
N ARG A 46 13.67 -4.42 24.77
CA ARG A 46 13.79 -5.36 23.65
C ARG A 46 12.88 -6.58 23.81
N GLY A 47 12.71 -7.07 25.04
CA GLY A 47 11.74 -8.14 25.34
C GLY A 47 10.30 -7.72 25.01
N SER A 48 9.91 -6.48 25.33
CA SER A 48 8.58 -5.96 24.99
C SER A 48 8.36 -5.91 23.49
N PHE A 49 9.37 -5.53 22.70
CA PHE A 49 9.27 -5.56 21.23
C PHE A 49 8.89 -6.95 20.72
N TYR A 50 9.61 -7.99 21.17
CA TYR A 50 9.34 -9.36 20.71
C TYR A 50 8.04 -9.96 21.27
N GLN A 51 7.50 -9.40 22.35
CA GLN A 51 6.13 -9.71 22.78
C GLN A 51 5.08 -9.11 21.83
N TYR A 52 5.39 -8.01 21.13
CA TYR A 52 4.46 -7.30 20.25
C TYR A 52 4.61 -7.71 18.78
N PHE A 53 5.83 -7.92 18.29
CA PHE A 53 6.15 -8.20 16.89
C PHE A 53 7.23 -9.28 16.79
N SER A 54 7.10 -10.20 15.83
CA SER A 54 8.11 -11.26 15.68
C SER A 54 9.43 -10.73 15.12
N ASP A 55 9.37 -9.76 14.21
CA ASP A 55 10.54 -9.10 13.63
C ASP A 55 10.24 -7.66 13.18
N LYS A 56 11.24 -6.97 12.61
CA LYS A 56 11.07 -5.61 12.07
C LYS A 56 10.14 -5.56 10.85
N MET A 57 10.05 -6.64 10.08
CA MET A 57 9.18 -6.74 8.91
C MET A 57 7.70 -6.72 9.35
N ASP A 58 7.40 -7.37 10.47
CA ASP A 58 6.07 -7.39 11.06
C ASP A 58 5.61 -6.05 11.60
N LEU A 59 6.54 -5.29 12.20
CA LEU A 59 6.30 -3.91 12.63
C LEU A 59 6.14 -2.99 11.42
N PHE A 60 7.04 -3.09 10.44
CA PHE A 60 7.00 -2.29 9.21
C PHE A 60 5.71 -2.50 8.44
N GLY A 61 5.27 -3.74 8.27
CA GLY A 61 4.00 -4.03 7.60
C GLY A 61 2.78 -3.48 8.36
N TYR A 62 2.82 -3.45 9.71
CA TYR A 62 1.74 -2.84 10.48
C TYR A 62 1.75 -1.32 10.40
N ASP A 63 2.93 -0.70 10.50
CA ASP A 63 3.13 0.74 10.32
C ASP A 63 2.63 1.19 8.93
N PHE A 64 3.00 0.45 7.87
CA PHE A 64 2.51 0.67 6.52
C PHE A 64 0.97 0.68 6.46
N ILE A 65 0.32 -0.29 7.10
CA ILE A 65 -1.15 -0.34 7.15
C ILE A 65 -1.73 0.88 7.88
N GLN A 66 -1.10 1.35 8.96
CA GLN A 66 -1.58 2.52 9.70
C GLN A 66 -1.43 3.81 8.89
N VAL A 67 -0.27 4.01 8.24
CA VAL A 67 -0.02 5.15 7.33
C VAL A 67 -1.06 5.14 6.21
N HIS A 68 -1.37 3.96 5.68
CA HIS A 68 -2.29 3.81 4.57
C HIS A 68 -3.77 3.66 4.92
N LYS A 69 -4.12 3.72 6.22
CA LYS A 69 -5.49 3.49 6.69
C LYS A 69 -6.47 4.48 6.08
N ARG A 70 -6.11 5.77 6.02
CA ARG A 70 -6.94 6.80 5.41
C ARG A 70 -7.25 6.48 3.95
N GLN A 71 -6.24 6.08 3.18
CA GLN A 71 -6.46 5.73 1.77
C GLN A 71 -7.33 4.49 1.61
N GLN A 72 -7.24 3.51 2.53
CA GLN A 72 -8.13 2.36 2.52
C GLN A 72 -9.59 2.75 2.79
N ASP A 73 -9.82 3.61 3.78
CA ASP A 73 -11.14 4.15 4.09
C ASP A 73 -11.68 4.98 2.92
N ASP A 74 -10.85 5.82 2.30
CA ASP A 74 -11.21 6.63 1.12
C ASP A 74 -11.56 5.76 -0.09
N PHE A 75 -10.85 4.65 -0.31
CA PHE A 75 -11.17 3.68 -1.36
C PHE A 75 -12.50 2.98 -1.07
N TYR A 76 -12.72 2.53 0.16
CA TYR A 76 -13.97 1.92 0.60
C TYR A 76 -15.17 2.84 0.37
N GLN A 77 -15.08 4.10 0.79
CA GLN A 77 -16.13 5.11 0.56
C GLN A 77 -16.33 5.41 -0.92
N THR A 78 -15.24 5.46 -1.69
CA THR A 78 -15.33 5.66 -3.14
C THR A 78 -16.07 4.51 -3.81
N LEU A 79 -15.80 3.26 -3.43
CA LEU A 79 -16.47 2.08 -3.97
C LEU A 79 -17.99 2.09 -3.70
N ILE A 80 -18.40 2.52 -2.49
CA ILE A 80 -19.82 2.75 -2.16
C ILE A 80 -20.41 3.84 -3.06
N ALA A 81 -19.74 4.98 -3.18
CA ALA A 81 -20.23 6.13 -3.94
C ALA A 81 -20.44 5.81 -5.43
N VAL A 82 -19.57 4.99 -6.02
CA VAL A 82 -19.68 4.56 -7.42
C VAL A 82 -20.48 3.26 -7.59
N LYS A 83 -21.19 2.83 -6.54
CA LYS A 83 -22.09 1.67 -6.55
C LYS A 83 -21.39 0.38 -6.97
N GLY A 84 -20.22 0.12 -6.38
CA GLY A 84 -19.48 -1.12 -6.60
C GLY A 84 -18.75 -1.22 -7.95
N ASP A 85 -18.76 -0.17 -8.75
CA ASP A 85 -18.02 -0.12 -10.01
C ASP A 85 -16.51 -0.11 -9.74
N PHE A 86 -15.87 -1.27 -9.88
CA PHE A 86 -14.50 -1.47 -9.42
C PHE A 86 -13.48 -0.63 -10.19
N PHE A 87 -13.57 -0.60 -11.52
CA PHE A 87 -12.64 0.17 -12.35
C PHE A 87 -12.85 1.67 -12.18
N LEU A 88 -14.10 2.14 -12.11
CA LEU A 88 -14.39 3.55 -11.83
C LEU A 88 -13.91 3.96 -10.42
N ALA A 89 -14.03 3.08 -9.42
CA ALA A 89 -13.52 3.33 -8.08
C ALA A 89 -12.00 3.51 -8.09
N ILE A 90 -11.26 2.66 -8.81
CA ILE A 90 -9.80 2.76 -8.92
C ILE A 90 -9.40 4.07 -9.64
N ARG A 91 -10.05 4.42 -10.76
CA ARG A 91 -9.79 5.70 -11.46
C ARG A 91 -10.00 6.89 -10.53
N THR A 92 -11.13 6.90 -9.81
CA THR A 92 -11.46 7.97 -8.85
C THR A 92 -10.46 8.02 -7.70
N PHE A 93 -10.01 6.87 -7.21
CA PHE A 93 -9.02 6.77 -6.15
C PHE A 93 -7.64 7.29 -6.58
N ILE A 94 -7.18 6.92 -7.78
CA ILE A 94 -5.93 7.44 -8.36
C ILE A 94 -5.99 8.97 -8.42
N ASP A 95 -7.09 9.53 -8.93
CA ASP A 95 -7.24 10.97 -9.08
C ASP A 95 -7.24 11.72 -7.75
N LYS A 96 -7.86 11.15 -6.71
CA LYS A 96 -7.90 11.75 -5.36
C LYS A 96 -6.56 11.67 -4.62
N ASN A 97 -5.81 10.59 -4.78
CA ASN A 97 -4.63 10.29 -3.93
C ASN A 97 -3.29 10.58 -4.62
N LEU A 98 -3.30 11.04 -5.87
CA LEU A 98 -2.08 11.28 -6.65
C LEU A 98 -1.08 12.23 -5.96
N ILE A 99 -1.59 13.24 -5.25
CA ILE A 99 -0.79 14.26 -4.55
C ILE A 99 -0.14 13.68 -3.29
N ASP A 100 -0.87 12.84 -2.56
CA ASP A 100 -0.43 12.22 -1.30
C ASP A 100 0.76 11.27 -1.53
N PHE A 101 0.86 10.64 -2.71
CA PHE A 101 2.00 9.80 -3.06
C PHE A 101 3.34 10.56 -3.20
N THR A 102 3.32 11.91 -3.23
CA THR A 102 4.48 12.69 -3.72
C THR A 102 4.83 13.96 -2.95
N SER A 103 4.01 14.39 -1.99
CA SER A 103 4.22 15.65 -1.26
C SER A 103 4.44 15.45 0.24
N GLY A 104 5.43 16.15 0.82
CA GLY A 104 5.67 16.21 2.28
C GLY A 104 6.74 15.25 2.84
N SER A 105 6.84 15.21 4.18
CA SER A 105 7.76 14.34 4.94
C SER A 105 7.52 12.85 4.73
N GLU A 106 6.35 12.46 4.21
CA GLU A 106 6.06 11.08 3.79
C GLU A 106 6.87 10.65 2.56
N ASN A 107 7.42 11.57 1.77
CA ASN A 107 8.26 11.26 0.61
C ASN A 107 9.46 10.37 1.00
N ALA A 108 10.10 10.61 2.15
CA ALA A 108 11.22 9.79 2.61
C ALA A 108 10.79 8.36 2.98
N TYR A 109 9.63 8.20 3.62
CA TYR A 109 9.03 6.90 3.91
C TYR A 109 8.68 6.15 2.62
N PHE A 110 7.94 6.80 1.72
CA PHE A 110 7.57 6.26 0.42
C PHE A 110 8.79 5.90 -0.41
N ARG A 111 9.82 6.75 -0.43
CA ARG A 111 11.08 6.48 -1.10
C ARG A 111 11.72 5.20 -0.56
N ASN A 112 11.83 5.03 0.76
CA ASN A 112 12.43 3.84 1.34
C ASN A 112 11.58 2.57 1.09
N VAL A 113 10.26 2.71 1.07
CA VAL A 113 9.32 1.62 0.73
C VAL A 113 9.44 1.22 -0.74
N PHE A 114 9.45 2.17 -1.68
CA PHE A 114 9.34 1.89 -3.11
C PHE A 114 10.69 1.77 -3.83
N LEU A 115 11.75 2.41 -3.34
CA LEU A 115 13.08 2.42 -3.97
C LEU A 115 14.12 1.55 -3.27
N SER A 116 13.88 1.13 -2.03
CA SER A 116 14.93 0.49 -1.22
C SER A 116 14.54 -0.86 -0.63
N LEU A 117 13.30 -1.33 -0.85
CA LEU A 117 12.94 -2.71 -0.55
C LEU A 117 13.52 -3.64 -1.62
N SER A 118 14.22 -4.68 -1.17
CA SER A 118 14.57 -5.81 -2.04
C SER A 118 13.31 -6.51 -2.55
N PHE A 119 13.45 -7.30 -3.62
CA PHE A 119 12.36 -8.14 -4.12
C PHE A 119 11.77 -9.04 -3.01
N THR A 120 12.63 -9.64 -2.18
CA THR A 120 12.21 -10.50 -1.07
C THR A 120 11.44 -9.74 0.00
N GLU A 121 11.90 -8.56 0.40
CA GLU A 121 11.17 -7.71 1.36
C GLU A 121 9.83 -7.25 0.80
N SER A 122 9.77 -6.90 -0.48
CA SER A 122 8.52 -6.55 -1.17
C SER A 122 7.52 -7.71 -1.16
N GLN A 123 7.97 -8.95 -1.41
CA GLN A 123 7.12 -10.14 -1.31
C GLN A 123 6.64 -10.40 0.12
N ARG A 124 7.51 -10.21 1.12
CA ARG A 124 7.11 -10.32 2.54
C ARG A 124 6.11 -9.25 2.91
N LEU A 125 6.29 -8.01 2.46
CA LEU A 125 5.36 -6.90 2.72
C LEU A 125 3.98 -7.22 2.16
N ARG A 126 3.93 -7.63 0.89
CA ARG A 126 2.69 -8.08 0.23
C ARG A 126 2.01 -9.20 1.02
N LYS A 127 2.77 -10.20 1.48
CA LYS A 127 2.22 -11.31 2.28
C LYS A 127 1.66 -10.82 3.63
N VAL A 128 2.34 -9.90 4.31
CA VAL A 128 1.91 -9.33 5.59
C VAL A 128 0.61 -8.53 5.43
N ILE A 129 0.54 -7.67 4.42
CA ILE A 129 -0.66 -6.87 4.09
C ILE A 129 -1.83 -7.80 3.73
N ARG A 130 -1.61 -8.74 2.81
CA ARG A 130 -2.66 -9.66 2.32
C ARG A 130 -3.25 -10.54 3.42
N ASN A 131 -2.41 -11.12 4.27
CA ASN A 131 -2.85 -12.17 5.20
C ASN A 131 -3.75 -11.66 6.34
N LYS A 132 -3.85 -10.34 6.58
CA LYS A 132 -4.66 -9.79 7.70
C LYS A 132 -5.46 -8.53 7.37
N HIS A 133 -5.45 -8.02 6.13
CA HIS A 133 -6.48 -7.07 5.71
C HIS A 133 -7.81 -7.80 5.49
N PRO A 134 -8.94 -7.29 6.01
CA PRO A 134 -10.26 -7.78 5.64
C PRO A 134 -10.61 -7.28 4.23
N HIS A 135 -9.88 -7.76 3.21
CA HIS A 135 -10.25 -7.59 1.79
C HIS A 135 -11.68 -8.07 1.52
N ARG A 136 -12.22 -8.94 2.40
CA ARG A 136 -13.60 -9.44 2.36
C ARG A 136 -14.64 -8.32 2.24
N GLN A 137 -14.53 -7.25 3.03
CA GLN A 137 -15.51 -6.16 2.99
C GLN A 137 -15.49 -5.37 1.67
N ILE A 138 -14.30 -5.18 1.07
CA ILE A 138 -14.17 -4.51 -0.23
C ILE A 138 -14.67 -5.43 -1.35
N ASN A 139 -14.32 -6.72 -1.29
CA ASN A 139 -14.73 -7.70 -2.32
C ASN A 139 -16.24 -7.87 -2.39
N GLU A 140 -16.94 -7.80 -1.25
CA GLU A 140 -18.40 -7.89 -1.15
C GLU A 140 -19.11 -6.64 -1.72
N LEU A 141 -18.43 -5.50 -1.77
CA LEU A 141 -18.97 -4.26 -2.35
C LEU A 141 -18.81 -4.17 -3.87
N ILE A 142 -17.96 -5.00 -4.48
CA ILE A 142 -17.71 -4.94 -5.92
C ILE A 142 -18.91 -5.52 -6.67
N ASP A 143 -19.45 -4.72 -7.60
CA ASP A 143 -20.50 -5.16 -8.52
C ASP A 143 -19.94 -6.14 -9.55
N ARG A 144 -20.15 -7.43 -9.29
CA ARG A 144 -19.66 -8.53 -10.15
C ARG A 144 -20.36 -8.60 -11.50
N THR A 145 -21.47 -7.88 -11.71
CA THR A 145 -22.14 -7.84 -13.02
C THR A 145 -21.40 -6.97 -14.03
N LYS A 146 -20.52 -6.07 -13.56
CA LYS A 146 -19.75 -5.13 -14.37
C LYS A 146 -18.37 -5.62 -14.79
N ILE A 147 -17.93 -6.77 -14.27
CA ILE A 147 -16.63 -7.36 -14.57
C ILE A 147 -16.79 -8.81 -14.99
N LYS A 148 -15.87 -9.33 -15.81
CA LYS A 148 -15.86 -10.74 -16.23
C LYS A 148 -15.50 -11.71 -15.11
N VAL A 149 -15.09 -11.19 -13.95
CA VAL A 149 -14.51 -11.93 -12.84
C VAL A 149 -15.57 -12.18 -11.77
N THR A 150 -16.12 -13.39 -11.76
CA THR A 150 -17.30 -13.73 -10.94
C THR A 150 -16.97 -14.40 -9.62
N ASP A 151 -15.86 -15.14 -9.54
CA ASP A 151 -15.43 -15.83 -8.32
C ASP A 151 -14.40 -15.01 -7.52
N ASP A 152 -14.18 -15.42 -6.27
CA ASP A 152 -13.29 -14.72 -5.35
C ASP A 152 -11.81 -14.95 -5.63
N GLU A 153 -11.44 -16.14 -6.14
CA GLU A 153 -10.04 -16.45 -6.45
C GLU A 153 -9.57 -15.59 -7.63
N SER A 154 -10.35 -15.57 -8.71
CA SER A 154 -10.10 -14.73 -9.88
C SER A 154 -10.12 -13.24 -9.52
N LEU A 155 -10.97 -12.80 -8.57
CA LEU A 155 -10.93 -11.41 -8.10
C LEU A 155 -9.64 -11.10 -7.36
N GLN A 156 -9.19 -11.99 -6.49
CA GLN A 156 -7.91 -11.82 -5.81
C GLN A 156 -6.76 -11.73 -6.81
N GLN A 157 -6.80 -12.52 -7.89
CA GLN A 157 -5.83 -12.42 -8.99
C GLN A 157 -5.91 -11.07 -9.70
N LEU A 158 -7.11 -10.57 -10.04
CA LEU A 158 -7.29 -9.26 -10.66
C LEU A 158 -6.80 -8.12 -9.77
N VAL A 159 -7.17 -8.11 -8.50
CA VAL A 159 -6.70 -7.13 -7.50
C VAL A 159 -5.16 -7.18 -7.41
N HIS A 160 -4.58 -8.38 -7.40
CA HIS A 160 -3.13 -8.53 -7.38
C HIS A 160 -2.45 -7.97 -8.63
N LEU A 161 -3.02 -8.18 -9.82
CA LEU A 161 -2.50 -7.66 -11.08
C LEU A 161 -2.54 -6.12 -11.09
N ILE A 162 -3.68 -5.53 -10.74
CA ILE A 162 -3.86 -4.08 -10.67
C ILE A 162 -2.87 -3.46 -9.68
N THR A 163 -2.83 -3.97 -8.45
CA THR A 163 -1.93 -3.45 -7.40
C THR A 163 -0.46 -3.60 -7.78
N SER A 164 -0.07 -4.71 -8.41
CA SER A 164 1.30 -4.93 -8.88
C SER A 164 1.68 -3.95 -9.98
N ALA A 165 0.79 -3.72 -10.95
CA ALA A 165 1.04 -2.83 -12.07
C ALA A 165 1.08 -1.35 -11.63
N CYS A 166 0.21 -0.94 -10.70
CA CYS A 166 0.29 0.37 -10.04
C CYS A 166 1.60 0.52 -9.28
N PHE A 167 1.97 -0.47 -8.46
CA PHE A 167 3.22 -0.45 -7.67
C PHE A 167 4.46 -0.31 -8.56
N GLN A 168 4.53 -1.07 -9.66
CA GLN A 168 5.64 -0.97 -10.62
C GLN A 168 5.68 0.40 -11.32
N THR A 169 4.52 0.96 -11.66
CA THR A 169 4.44 2.27 -12.31
C THR A 169 4.92 3.37 -11.37
N ILE A 170 4.46 3.36 -10.11
CA ILE A 170 4.92 4.28 -9.06
C ILE A 170 6.42 4.09 -8.79
N GLY A 171 6.89 2.84 -8.66
CA GLY A 171 8.30 2.54 -8.41
C GLY A 171 9.24 3.06 -9.50
N ARG A 172 8.92 2.82 -10.78
CA ARG A 172 9.68 3.38 -11.92
C ARG A 172 9.69 4.90 -11.89
N TYR A 173 8.56 5.49 -11.54
CA TYR A 173 8.41 6.93 -11.45
C TYR A 173 9.29 7.53 -10.34
N CYS A 174 9.26 6.94 -9.14
CA CYS A 174 10.12 7.33 -8.03
C CYS A 174 11.61 7.15 -8.38
N GLN A 175 11.98 6.10 -9.12
CA GLN A 175 13.36 5.84 -9.52
C GLN A 175 13.87 6.90 -10.50
N LYS A 176 13.05 7.25 -11.50
CA LYS A 176 13.40 8.27 -12.50
C LYS A 176 13.55 9.67 -11.88
N ASN A 177 12.71 10.01 -10.90
CA ASN A 177 12.69 11.33 -10.28
C ASN A 177 13.51 11.44 -8.99
N ALA A 178 14.22 10.37 -8.59
CA ALA A 178 15.03 10.35 -7.38
C ALA A 178 16.15 11.41 -7.38
N GLN A 179 16.50 11.97 -8.54
CA GLN A 179 17.56 12.96 -8.72
C GLN A 179 17.05 14.38 -9.01
N THR A 180 15.77 14.56 -9.36
CA THR A 180 15.26 15.82 -9.93
C THR A 180 14.34 16.60 -9.00
N GLU A 181 13.95 16.06 -7.84
CA GLU A 181 13.02 16.64 -6.84
C GLU A 181 11.65 17.13 -7.37
N GLN A 182 11.43 17.12 -8.69
CA GLN A 182 10.18 17.47 -9.36
C GLN A 182 9.42 16.21 -9.77
N PHE A 183 8.24 16.04 -9.19
CA PHE A 183 7.29 15.01 -9.58
C PHE A 183 6.30 15.57 -10.61
N ASP A 184 6.51 15.27 -11.89
CA ASP A 184 5.48 15.32 -12.95
C ASP A 184 4.34 14.30 -12.71
N LEU A 185 3.42 14.69 -11.83
CA LEU A 185 2.22 13.91 -11.49
C LEU A 185 1.32 13.66 -12.69
N LYS A 186 1.36 14.52 -13.70
CA LYS A 186 0.52 14.38 -14.90
C LYS A 186 0.92 13.13 -15.67
N THR A 187 2.22 12.90 -15.87
CA THR A 187 2.72 11.69 -16.52
C THR A 187 2.44 10.44 -15.68
N LEU A 188 2.67 10.48 -14.36
CA LEU A 188 2.36 9.36 -13.47
C LEU A 188 0.89 8.94 -13.57
N ARG A 189 -0.02 9.92 -13.52
CA ARG A 189 -1.46 9.69 -13.67
C ARG A 189 -1.79 9.05 -15.00
N GLN A 190 -1.27 9.59 -16.10
CA GLN A 190 -1.53 9.05 -17.44
C GLN A 190 -1.08 7.60 -17.57
N ASP A 191 0.08 7.26 -17.01
CA ASP A 191 0.61 5.90 -17.06
C ASP A 191 -0.23 4.93 -16.22
N LEU A 192 -0.63 5.33 -15.00
CA LEU A 192 -1.52 4.53 -14.15
C LEU A 192 -2.87 4.26 -14.83
N LEU A 193 -3.48 5.29 -15.42
CA LEU A 193 -4.78 5.17 -16.10
C LEU A 193 -4.69 4.34 -17.38
N ARG A 194 -3.56 4.36 -18.09
CA ARG A 194 -3.32 3.53 -19.28
C ARG A 194 -3.22 2.05 -18.92
N VAL A 195 -2.46 1.74 -17.87
CA VAL A 195 -2.35 0.35 -17.37
C VAL A 195 -3.72 -0.17 -16.95
N LEU A 196 -4.51 0.66 -16.26
CA LEU A 196 -5.85 0.28 -15.83
C LEU A 196 -6.80 0.06 -17.02
N ASP A 197 -6.71 0.91 -18.04
CA ASP A 197 -7.48 0.75 -19.28
C ASP A 197 -7.17 -0.58 -20.00
N TRP A 198 -5.90 -0.96 -20.10
CA TRP A 198 -5.52 -2.26 -20.66
C TRP A 198 -6.05 -3.44 -19.86
N LEU A 199 -6.13 -3.32 -18.53
CA LEU A 199 -6.70 -4.37 -17.68
C LEU A 199 -8.23 -4.43 -17.77
N GLU A 200 -8.89 -3.30 -17.99
CA GLU A 200 -10.35 -3.20 -18.15
C GLU A 200 -10.81 -3.73 -19.52
N ASN A 201 -10.14 -3.28 -20.59
CA ASN A 201 -10.60 -3.43 -21.96
C ASN A 201 -9.79 -4.46 -22.78
N GLY A 202 -8.64 -4.90 -22.27
CA GLY A 202 -7.65 -5.65 -23.04
C GLY A 202 -6.85 -4.75 -23.98
N VAL A 203 -5.82 -5.31 -24.62
CA VAL A 203 -4.93 -4.58 -25.56
C VAL A 203 -5.20 -4.90 -27.02
N VAL A 204 -6.06 -5.88 -27.29
CA VAL A 204 -6.37 -6.33 -28.66
C VAL A 204 -7.27 -5.31 -29.32
N ARG A 205 -6.90 -4.87 -30.53
CA ARG A 205 -7.78 -4.05 -31.36
C ARG A 205 -9.01 -4.87 -31.71
N LYS A 206 -10.20 -4.40 -31.33
CA LYS A 206 -11.45 -4.96 -31.84
C LYS A 206 -11.54 -4.60 -33.32
N THR A 207 -11.20 -5.54 -34.19
CA THR A 207 -11.61 -5.46 -35.59
C THR A 207 -13.12 -5.65 -35.61
N GLU A 208 -13.87 -4.65 -36.02
CA GLU A 208 -15.29 -4.82 -36.30
C GLU A 208 -15.41 -5.89 -37.40
N GLY A 209 -15.98 -7.05 -37.06
CA GLY A 209 -16.28 -8.14 -38.00
C GLY A 209 -15.33 -9.34 -37.96
N ALA A 210 -15.64 -10.31 -37.10
CA ALA A 210 -15.46 -11.74 -37.32
C ALA A 210 -16.45 -12.50 -36.41
#